data_AF-A0A0L0TCX5-F1
#
_entry.id   AF-A0A0L0TCX5-F1
#
_cell.length_a   1.000
_cell.length_b   1.000
_cell.length_c   1.000
_cell.angle_alpha   90.00
_cell.angle_beta   90.00
_cell.angle_gamma   90.00
#
_symmetry.space_group_name_H-M   'P 1'
#
loop_
_entity.id
_entity.type
_entity.pdbx_description
1 polymer ?
#
loop_
_entity_poly.entity_id
_entity_poly.type
_entity_poly.pdbx_seq_one_letter_code
_entity_poly.pdbx_strand_id
1 'polypeptide(L)'
;MHEYGLTADDKKSIGLLTSQTLVRQIVADLKACKDDSASRARTRLYFTKESHVHTLLNLVAACGVPLKVSPAELDELDYLTQITFELYERARGLGAEPSDKEYSVRISFSPGTFCAELVDLHVDPVLHAITAAPKRDLTDHVQLDEVIGCLVRLLEQCPVSGTAAVNGGASVNATETGVETAAAK
;
A
#
# COMPACT_ATOMS: atom_id res chain seq x y z
N MET A 1 -12.07 13.82 1.45
CA MET A 1 -12.13 12.35 1.71
C MET A 1 -13.14 11.60 0.81
N HIS A 2 -13.31 11.98 -0.47
CA HIS A 2 -14.18 11.29 -1.43
C HIS A 2 -13.40 10.65 -2.61
N GLU A 3 -12.11 10.97 -2.76
CA GLU A 3 -11.29 10.57 -3.92
C GLU A 3 -10.76 9.13 -3.86
N TYR A 4 -10.83 8.48 -2.70
CA TYR A 4 -10.28 7.15 -2.47
C TYR A 4 -11.34 6.07 -2.26
N GLY A 5 -12.60 6.33 -2.63
CA GLY A 5 -13.70 5.37 -2.49
C GLY A 5 -14.56 5.61 -1.25
N LEU A 6 -15.86 5.34 -1.39
CA LEU A 6 -16.87 5.53 -0.34
C LEU A 6 -17.01 4.26 0.51
N THR A 7 -16.98 3.09 -0.12
CA THR A 7 -17.07 1.79 0.56
C THR A 7 -15.68 1.22 0.87
N ALA A 8 -15.62 0.24 1.78
CA ALA A 8 -14.38 -0.45 2.10
C ALA A 8 -13.80 -1.20 0.87
N ASP A 9 -14.67 -1.75 0.02
CA ASP A 9 -14.27 -2.47 -1.19
C ASP A 9 -13.75 -1.52 -2.28
N ASP A 10 -14.34 -0.32 -2.41
CA ASP A 10 -13.82 0.72 -3.31
C ASP A 10 -12.43 1.16 -2.87
N LYS A 11 -12.26 1.44 -1.57
CA LYS A 11 -10.96 1.84 -0.98
C LYS A 11 -9.88 0.79 -1.22
N LYS A 12 -10.24 -0.48 -1.08
CA LYS A 12 -9.35 -1.60 -1.34
C LYS A 12 -9.00 -1.74 -2.82
N SER A 13 -9.98 -1.63 -3.71
CA SER A 13 -9.78 -1.76 -5.16
C SER A 13 -8.91 -0.63 -5.72
N ILE A 14 -9.23 0.62 -5.35
CA ILE A 14 -8.42 1.80 -5.70
C ILE A 14 -7.02 1.67 -5.10
N GLY A 15 -6.94 1.23 -3.85
CA GLY A 15 -5.67 1.02 -3.17
C GLY A 15 -4.78 0.02 -3.90
N LEU A 16 -5.34 -1.12 -4.32
CA LEU A 16 -4.61 -2.13 -5.07
C LEU A 16 -4.16 -1.58 -6.42
N LEU A 17 -5.03 -0.92 -7.18
CA LEU A 17 -4.65 -0.36 -8.48
C LEU A 17 -3.50 0.64 -8.39
N THR A 18 -3.46 1.46 -7.33
CA THR A 18 -2.50 2.56 -7.20
C THR A 18 -1.19 2.11 -6.54
N SER A 19 -1.28 1.28 -5.50
CA SER A 19 -0.15 0.96 -4.61
C SER A 19 0.33 -0.49 -4.70
N GLN A 20 -0.13 -1.28 -5.69
CA GLN A 20 0.29 -2.68 -5.87
C GLN A 20 1.82 -2.85 -5.91
N THR A 21 2.50 -2.04 -6.72
CA THR A 21 3.97 -2.13 -6.88
C THR A 21 4.69 -1.84 -5.57
N LEU A 22 4.22 -0.83 -4.81
CA LEU A 22 4.78 -0.48 -3.51
C LEU A 22 4.58 -1.61 -2.51
N VAL A 23 3.39 -2.20 -2.44
CA VAL A 23 3.10 -3.33 -1.54
C VAL A 23 3.93 -4.56 -1.91
N ARG A 24 4.10 -4.88 -3.20
CA ARG A 24 4.99 -5.96 -3.65
C ARG A 24 6.43 -5.74 -3.20
N GLN A 25 6.92 -4.51 -3.29
CA GLN A 25 8.27 -4.15 -2.87
C GLN A 25 8.43 -4.29 -1.35
N ILE A 26 7.48 -3.79 -0.57
CA ILE A 26 7.47 -3.94 0.90
C ILE A 26 7.50 -5.42 1.29
N VAL A 27 6.68 -6.27 0.65
CA VAL A 27 6.68 -7.72 0.93
C VAL A 27 8.02 -8.36 0.59
N ALA A 28 8.63 -8.00 -0.55
CA ALA A 28 9.93 -8.52 -0.94
C ALA A 28 11.03 -8.09 0.04
N ASP A 29 11.04 -6.83 0.47
CA ASP A 29 11.99 -6.30 1.44
C ASP A 29 11.80 -6.94 2.82
N LEU A 30 10.55 -7.16 3.28
CA LEU A 30 10.26 -7.87 4.54
C LEU A 30 10.77 -9.33 4.51
N LYS A 31 10.57 -10.05 3.40
CA LYS A 31 11.11 -11.40 3.21
C LYS A 31 12.64 -11.41 3.20
N ALA A 32 13.25 -10.48 2.45
CA ALA A 32 14.69 -10.34 2.39
C ALA A 32 15.32 -9.99 3.75
N CYS A 33 14.59 -9.32 4.65
CA CYS A 33 15.05 -9.09 6.03
C CYS A 33 15.04 -10.35 6.90
N LYS A 34 14.17 -11.34 6.61
CA LYS A 34 14.12 -12.64 7.30
C LYS A 34 15.22 -13.57 6.83
N ASP A 35 15.37 -13.72 5.52
CA ASP A 35 16.24 -14.73 4.91
C ASP A 35 17.72 -14.40 5.12
N ASP A 36 18.05 -13.11 5.14
CA ASP A 36 19.42 -12.64 5.08
C ASP A 36 19.89 -12.24 6.48
N SER A 37 20.12 -13.27 7.31
CA SER A 37 20.59 -13.18 8.70
C SER A 37 21.99 -12.54 8.87
N ALA A 38 22.61 -12.07 7.78
CA ALA A 38 23.95 -11.51 7.75
C ALA A 38 23.96 -9.96 7.83
N SER A 39 24.15 -9.45 9.05
CA SER A 39 24.97 -8.28 9.38
C SER A 39 24.91 -7.03 8.48
N ARG A 40 23.73 -6.57 8.06
CA ARG A 40 23.59 -5.20 7.53
C ARG A 40 22.34 -4.56 8.10
N ALA A 41 22.48 -3.33 8.62
CA ALA A 41 21.33 -2.48 8.91
C ALA A 41 20.52 -2.29 7.61
N ARG A 42 19.24 -2.67 7.65
CA ARG A 42 18.33 -2.56 6.50
C ARG A 42 17.25 -1.54 6.82
N THR A 43 17.55 -0.29 6.52
CA THR A 43 16.52 0.73 6.38
C THR A 43 16.17 0.85 4.91
N ARG A 44 14.87 0.87 4.60
CA ARG A 44 14.33 1.18 3.27
C ARG A 44 13.43 2.39 3.42
N LEU A 45 13.70 3.42 2.62
CA LEU A 45 12.92 4.65 2.61
C LEU A 45 12.26 4.77 1.24
N TYR A 46 10.94 4.81 1.23
CA TYR A 46 10.15 5.02 0.02
C TYR A 46 9.60 6.44 0.05
N PHE A 47 10.04 7.28 -0.88
CA PHE A 47 9.50 8.62 -1.06
C PHE A 47 8.37 8.53 -2.07
N THR A 48 7.18 8.96 -1.67
CA THR A 48 5.98 8.79 -2.47
C THR A 48 5.04 9.97 -2.31
N LYS A 49 4.02 10.02 -3.16
CA LYS A 49 2.98 11.05 -3.12
C LYS A 49 1.99 10.74 -2.01
N GLU A 50 1.33 11.77 -1.49
CA GLU A 50 0.27 11.67 -0.48
C GLU A 50 -0.81 10.63 -0.87
N SER A 51 -1.20 10.59 -2.15
CA SER A 51 -2.18 9.62 -2.65
C SER A 51 -1.75 8.15 -2.47
N HIS A 52 -0.45 7.86 -2.59
CA HIS A 52 0.07 6.52 -2.31
C HIS A 52 0.06 6.19 -0.81
N VAL A 53 0.26 7.20 0.05
CA VAL A 53 0.21 7.02 1.52
C VAL A 53 -1.22 6.70 1.96
N HIS A 54 -2.20 7.46 1.49
CA HIS A 54 -3.62 7.20 1.77
C HIS A 54 -4.08 5.83 1.31
N THR A 55 -3.77 5.48 0.06
CA THR A 55 -4.13 4.17 -0.49
C THR A 55 -3.44 3.04 0.26
N LEU A 56 -2.17 3.19 0.65
CA LEU A 56 -1.46 2.19 1.45
C LEU A 56 -2.08 2.01 2.84
N LEU A 57 -2.49 3.07 3.54
CA LEU A 57 -3.20 2.97 4.83
C LEU A 57 -4.52 2.21 4.68
N ASN A 58 -5.29 2.50 3.63
CA ASN A 58 -6.52 1.77 3.34
C ASN A 58 -6.26 0.28 3.10
N LEU A 59 -5.18 -0.06 2.39
CA LEU A 59 -4.78 -1.45 2.18
C LEU A 59 -4.33 -2.15 3.46
N VAL A 60 -3.57 -1.46 4.32
CA VAL A 60 -3.15 -2.00 5.63
C VAL A 60 -4.36 -2.28 6.51
N ALA A 61 -5.37 -1.41 6.49
CA ALA A 61 -6.62 -1.65 7.22
C ALA A 61 -7.45 -2.79 6.61
N ALA A 62 -7.43 -2.94 5.29
CA ALA A 62 -8.15 -4.00 4.59
C ALA A 62 -7.44 -5.36 4.63
N CYS A 63 -6.15 -5.42 4.99
CA CYS A 63 -5.38 -6.67 4.96
C CYS A 63 -5.72 -7.63 6.12
N GLY A 64 -6.48 -7.15 7.12
CA GLY A 64 -6.96 -7.95 8.25
C GLY A 64 -6.01 -8.04 9.44
N VAL A 65 -4.93 -7.24 9.44
CA VAL A 65 -4.06 -7.10 10.62
C VAL A 65 -4.80 -6.29 11.70
N PRO A 66 -4.75 -6.69 12.98
CA PRO A 66 -5.45 -5.99 14.05
C PRO A 66 -4.90 -4.57 14.23
N LEU A 67 -5.74 -3.58 13.90
CA LEU A 67 -5.43 -2.17 14.11
C LEU A 67 -5.97 -1.68 15.46
N LYS A 68 -5.17 -0.88 16.16
CA LYS A 68 -5.56 -0.17 17.39
C LYS A 68 -6.45 1.05 17.12
N VAL A 69 -6.32 1.62 15.92
CA VAL A 69 -6.94 2.88 15.51
C VAL A 69 -7.52 2.69 14.11
N SER A 70 -8.73 3.20 13.88
CA SER A 70 -9.34 3.16 12.55
C SER A 70 -8.65 4.17 11.63
N PRO A 71 -8.44 3.87 10.32
CA PRO A 71 -7.92 4.85 9.37
C PRO A 71 -8.76 6.14 9.29
N ALA A 72 -10.04 6.09 9.66
CA ALA A 72 -10.92 7.25 9.71
C ALA A 72 -10.62 8.19 10.89
N GLU A 73 -9.91 7.70 11.92
CA GLU A 73 -9.50 8.46 13.10
C GLU A 73 -8.09 9.05 12.95
N LEU A 74 -7.40 8.77 11.83
CA LEU A 74 -6.08 9.33 11.57
C LEU A 74 -6.21 10.80 11.17
N ASP A 75 -5.26 11.60 11.68
CA ASP A 75 -5.14 13.02 11.35
C ASP A 75 -4.90 13.21 9.84
N GLU A 76 -5.17 14.42 9.34
CA GLU A 76 -4.86 14.78 7.94
C GLU A 76 -3.36 14.62 7.67
N LEU A 77 -3.01 14.19 6.45
CA LEU A 77 -1.62 13.92 6.10
C LEU A 77 -0.91 15.25 5.82
N ASP A 78 0.18 15.49 6.51
CA ASP A 78 1.05 16.65 6.30
C ASP A 78 2.41 16.23 5.73
N TYR A 79 3.28 17.20 5.46
CA TYR A 79 4.64 16.97 5.01
C TYR A 79 5.39 16.02 5.94
N LEU A 80 6.22 15.15 5.34
CA LEU A 80 6.95 14.10 6.05
C LEU A 80 6.06 13.12 6.83
N THR A 81 4.80 12.95 6.44
CA THR A 81 3.97 11.81 6.87
C THR A 81 4.72 10.50 6.68
N GLN A 82 4.67 9.63 7.70
CA GLN A 82 5.41 8.37 7.72
C GLN A 82 4.49 7.21 8.07
N ILE A 83 4.58 6.14 7.27
CA ILE A 83 4.14 4.79 7.65
C ILE A 83 5.40 3.96 7.80
N THR A 84 5.61 3.38 8.99
CA THR A 84 6.82 2.62 9.30
C THR A 84 6.47 1.17 9.56
N PHE A 85 7.17 0.25 8.90
CA PHE A 85 7.13 -1.18 9.17
C PHE A 85 8.41 -1.55 9.90
N GLU A 86 8.33 -1.77 11.21
CA GLU A 86 9.47 -2.11 12.06
C GLU A 86 9.51 -3.62 12.28
N LEU A 87 10.57 -4.27 11.79
CA LEU A 87 10.82 -5.69 12.00
C LEU A 87 11.66 -5.89 13.27
N TYR A 88 11.20 -6.75 14.16
CA TYR A 88 11.87 -7.15 15.38
C TYR A 88 12.25 -8.63 15.33
N GLU A 89 13.47 -8.92 15.72
CA GLU A 89 13.98 -10.29 15.93
C GLU A 89 14.13 -10.54 17.43
N ARG A 90 13.57 -11.65 17.90
CA ARG A 90 13.75 -12.13 19.27
C ARG A 90 14.39 -13.50 19.24
N ALA A 91 15.62 -13.60 19.75
CA ALA A 91 16.24 -14.88 20.05
C ALA A 91 15.72 -15.38 21.41
N ARG A 92 15.02 -16.51 21.45
CA ARG A 92 14.86 -17.24 22.73
C ARG A 92 16.24 -17.80 23.06
N GLY A 93 16.76 -17.53 24.26
CA GLY A 93 18.16 -17.81 24.66
C GLY A 93 18.61 -19.27 24.69
N LEU A 94 18.00 -20.16 23.91
CA LEU A 94 18.46 -21.52 23.63
C LEU A 94 19.40 -21.45 22.42
N GLY A 95 20.58 -20.86 22.62
CA GLY A 95 21.54 -20.66 21.54
C GLY A 95 22.02 -21.97 20.92
N ALA A 96 21.53 -22.30 19.72
CA ALA A 96 22.22 -23.20 18.79
C ALA A 96 21.74 -23.08 17.34
N GLU A 97 20.44 -22.88 17.07
CA GLU A 97 19.89 -23.03 15.71
C GLU A 97 19.19 -21.76 15.19
N PRO A 98 19.32 -21.41 13.89
CA PRO A 98 18.61 -20.29 13.28
C PRO A 98 17.07 -20.39 13.33
N SER A 99 16.51 -21.56 13.66
CA SER A 99 15.06 -21.76 13.81
C SER A 99 14.46 -21.20 15.11
N ASP A 100 15.28 -20.80 16.08
CA ASP A 100 14.79 -20.27 17.38
C ASP A 100 14.57 -18.75 17.38
N LYS A 101 14.74 -18.12 16.21
CA LYS A 101 14.49 -16.70 16.00
C LYS A 101 13.01 -16.46 15.71
N GLU A 102 12.39 -15.64 16.54
CA GLU A 102 11.00 -15.20 16.35
C GLU A 102 10.98 -13.80 15.75
N TYR A 103 10.26 -13.64 14.65
CA TYR A 103 10.16 -12.38 13.91
C TYR A 103 8.77 -11.77 14.07
N SER A 104 8.72 -10.50 14.49
CA SER A 104 7.48 -9.74 14.59
C SER A 104 7.60 -8.40 13.89
N VAL A 105 6.48 -7.90 13.37
CA VAL A 105 6.38 -6.60 12.72
C VAL A 105 5.45 -5.71 13.53
N ARG A 106 5.85 -4.45 13.70
CA ARG A 106 4.99 -3.39 14.20
C ARG A 106 4.81 -2.34 13.13
N ILE A 107 3.57 -1.93 12.90
CA ILE A 107 3.24 -0.86 11.97
C ILE A 107 2.90 0.39 12.77
N SER A 108 3.55 1.50 12.45
CA SER A 108 3.33 2.79 13.10
C SER A 108 3.12 3.90 12.08
N PHE A 109 2.40 4.94 12.48
CA PHE A 109 2.04 6.07 11.65
C PHE A 109 2.38 7.40 12.34
N SER A 110 2.92 8.34 11.57
CA SER A 110 3.04 9.75 11.98
C SER A 110 2.35 10.61 10.92
N PRO A 111 1.47 11.54 11.32
CA PRO A 111 0.76 12.42 10.39
C PRO A 111 1.64 13.49 9.75
N GLY A 112 2.95 13.49 10.05
CA GLY A 112 3.89 14.45 9.50
C GLY A 112 4.09 15.66 10.41
N THR A 113 4.57 16.74 9.83
CA THR A 113 4.92 17.98 10.53
C THR A 113 3.68 18.85 10.53
N PHE A 114 3.10 19.22 11.67
CA PHE A 114 1.93 20.12 11.75
C PHE A 114 2.26 21.57 11.33
N CYS A 115 2.86 21.75 10.15
CA CYS A 115 3.45 23.00 9.70
C CYS A 115 2.44 23.74 8.81
N ALA A 116 1.61 24.56 9.44
CA ALA A 116 0.55 25.32 8.76
C ALA A 116 1.06 26.32 7.70
N GLU A 117 2.34 26.70 7.73
CA GLU A 117 2.93 27.64 6.78
C GLU A 117 4.18 27.07 6.10
N LEU A 118 4.04 26.72 4.83
CA LEU A 118 5.10 26.22 3.94
C LEU A 118 6.28 27.17 3.74
N VAL A 119 6.07 28.46 3.99
CA VAL A 119 7.07 29.52 3.76
C VAL A 119 8.00 29.68 4.97
N ASP A 120 7.52 29.30 6.14
CA ASP A 120 8.19 29.40 7.44
C ASP A 120 8.35 28.01 8.02
N LEU A 121 9.00 27.13 7.25
CA LEU A 121 9.49 25.83 7.72
C LEU A 121 10.57 26.10 8.78
N HIS A 122 10.11 26.36 10.01
CA HIS A 122 10.95 26.64 11.17
C HIS A 122 11.65 25.34 11.53
N VAL A 123 12.83 25.18 10.94
CA VAL A 123 13.80 24.20 11.37
C VAL A 123 14.04 24.45 12.86
N ASP A 124 13.89 23.42 13.68
CA ASP A 124 14.07 23.52 15.12
C ASP A 124 15.44 24.18 15.39
N PRO A 125 15.48 25.32 16.10
CA PRO A 125 16.71 26.11 16.22
C PRO A 125 17.80 25.42 17.05
N VAL A 126 17.46 24.35 17.78
CA VAL A 126 18.38 23.56 18.59
C VAL A 126 18.80 22.29 17.87
N LEU A 127 17.84 21.60 17.23
CA LEU A 127 18.05 20.32 16.55
C LEU A 127 18.47 20.49 15.08
N HIS A 128 18.32 21.69 14.52
CA HIS A 128 18.48 22.00 13.11
C HIS A 128 17.74 21.01 12.19
N ALA A 129 16.55 20.55 12.61
CA ALA A 129 15.73 19.58 11.89
C ALA A 129 14.24 19.99 11.90
N ILE A 130 13.49 19.52 10.91
CA ILE A 130 12.03 19.68 10.89
C ILE A 130 11.43 18.63 11.82
N THR A 131 10.69 19.09 12.84
CA THR A 131 10.08 18.21 13.82
C THR A 131 8.77 17.63 13.29
N ALA A 132 8.74 16.31 13.10
CA ALA A 132 7.51 15.59 12.79
C ALA A 132 6.75 15.22 14.06
N ALA A 133 5.43 15.09 13.94
CA ALA A 133 4.58 14.57 14.99
C ALA A 133 5.05 13.17 15.45
N PRO A 134 4.91 12.84 16.75
CA PRO A 134 5.31 11.55 17.26
C PRO A 134 4.57 10.42 16.55
N LYS A 135 5.28 9.32 16.29
CA LYS A 135 4.69 8.10 15.73
C LYS A 135 3.70 7.49 16.73
N ARG A 136 2.54 7.08 16.24
CA ARG A 136 1.54 6.29 16.95
C ARG A 136 1.55 4.87 16.38
N ASP A 137 1.55 3.87 17.24
CA ASP A 137 1.50 2.48 16.80
C ASP A 137 0.11 2.14 16.28
N LEU A 138 0.03 1.71 15.02
CA LEU A 138 -1.21 1.23 14.41
C LEU A 138 -1.53 -0.21 14.81
N THR A 139 -0.50 -1.02 15.03
CA THR A 139 -0.63 -2.44 15.42
C THR A 139 0.16 -2.71 16.69
N ASP A 140 -0.17 -3.81 17.37
CA ASP A 140 0.80 -4.46 18.26
C ASP A 140 1.87 -5.20 17.45
N HIS A 141 2.74 -5.94 18.14
CA HIS A 141 3.66 -6.87 17.50
C HIS A 141 2.87 -8.03 16.89
N VAL A 142 2.89 -8.13 15.57
CA VAL A 142 2.24 -9.21 14.81
C VAL A 142 3.31 -10.11 14.21
N GLN A 143 3.06 -11.42 14.13
CA GLN A 143 4.00 -12.38 13.53
C GLN A 143 4.34 -11.96 12.09
N LEU A 144 5.63 -11.97 11.72
CA LEU A 144 6.07 -11.55 10.38
C LEU A 144 5.37 -12.35 9.27
N ASP A 145 5.26 -13.66 9.44
CA ASP A 145 4.65 -14.55 8.44
C ASP A 145 3.16 -14.26 8.26
N GLU A 146 2.47 -13.84 9.32
CA GLU A 146 1.07 -13.43 9.27
C GLU A 146 0.92 -12.12 8.47
N VAL A 147 1.75 -11.12 8.74
CA VAL A 147 1.73 -9.83 8.01
C VAL A 147 2.04 -10.05 6.53
N ILE A 148 3.09 -10.81 6.21
CA ILE A 148 3.42 -11.18 4.83
C ILE A 148 2.25 -11.91 4.17
N GLY A 149 1.66 -12.89 4.85
CA GLY A 149 0.51 -13.64 4.35
C GLY A 149 -0.69 -12.74 4.06
N CYS A 150 -0.98 -11.78 4.93
CA CYS A 150 -2.05 -10.79 4.75
C CYS A 150 -1.80 -9.88 3.53
N LEU A 151 -0.58 -9.36 3.39
CA LEU A 151 -0.22 -8.50 2.25
C LEU A 151 -0.22 -9.27 0.92
N VAL A 152 0.23 -10.53 0.90
CA VAL A 152 0.19 -11.38 -0.30
C VAL A 152 -1.24 -11.72 -0.69
N ARG A 153 -2.08 -12.13 0.25
CA ARG A 153 -3.52 -12.39 0.00
C ARG A 153 -4.21 -11.15 -0.59
N LEU A 154 -3.87 -9.97 -0.09
CA LEU A 154 -4.40 -8.72 -0.61
C LEU A 154 -3.97 -8.48 -2.08
N LEU A 155 -2.72 -8.77 -2.43
CA LEU A 155 -2.22 -8.67 -3.82
C LEU A 155 -2.87 -9.68 -4.77
N GLU A 156 -3.23 -10.87 -4.30
CA GLU A 156 -3.91 -11.92 -5.09
C GLU A 156 -5.37 -11.58 -5.39
N GLN A 157 -6.00 -10.78 -4.54
CA GLN A 157 -7.38 -10.32 -4.72
C GLN A 157 -7.52 -9.17 -5.72
N CYS A 158 -6.43 -8.77 -6.38
CA CYS A 158 -6.46 -7.76 -7.42
C CYS A 158 -7.19 -8.30 -8.66
N PRO A 159 -8.36 -7.74 -9.05
CA PRO A 159 -8.99 -8.11 -10.30
C PRO A 159 -8.09 -7.66 -11.46
N VAL A 160 -7.58 -8.61 -12.24
CA VAL A 160 -6.95 -8.34 -13.54
C VAL A 160 -8.01 -7.82 -14.51
N SER A 161 -8.34 -6.53 -14.44
CA SER A 161 -9.14 -5.86 -15.47
C SER A 161 -8.18 -5.38 -16.55
N GLY A 162 -7.92 -6.22 -17.57
CA GLY A 162 -7.04 -5.81 -18.66
C GLY A 162 -6.70 -6.81 -19.78
N THR A 163 -7.24 -8.03 -19.84
CA THR A 163 -7.30 -8.74 -21.13
C THR A 163 -8.52 -8.26 -21.90
N ALA A 164 -8.37 -7.15 -22.63
CA ALA A 164 -9.19 -6.92 -23.81
C ALA A 164 -8.77 -7.97 -24.85
N ALA A 165 -9.43 -9.13 -24.83
CA ALA A 165 -9.41 -10.05 -25.94
C ALA A 165 -10.13 -9.39 -27.13
N VAL A 166 -9.37 -8.68 -27.97
CA VAL A 166 -9.78 -8.48 -29.36
C VAL A 166 -9.42 -9.77 -30.08
N ASN A 167 -10.40 -10.65 -30.25
CA ASN A 167 -10.33 -11.71 -31.26
C ASN A 167 -11.74 -12.16 -31.66
N GLY A 168 -11.96 -12.18 -32.98
CA GLY A 168 -12.94 -13.06 -33.61
C GLY A 168 -14.11 -12.33 -34.23
N GLY A 169 -13.96 -12.00 -35.52
CA GLY A 169 -15.04 -11.49 -36.34
C GLY A 169 -16.17 -12.51 -36.56
N ALA A 170 -17.35 -11.98 -36.84
CA ALA A 170 -18.41 -12.69 -37.51
C ALA A 170 -18.65 -12.02 -38.87
N SER A 171 -18.32 -12.77 -39.92
CA SER A 171 -18.72 -12.53 -41.30
C SER A 171 -20.24 -12.50 -41.41
N VAL A 172 -20.80 -11.47 -42.06
CA VAL A 172 -22.12 -11.56 -42.68
C VAL A 172 -22.01 -11.00 -44.09
N ASN A 173 -22.21 -11.90 -45.05
CA ASN A 173 -22.22 -11.68 -46.49
C ASN A 173 -23.30 -10.67 -46.90
N ALA A 174 -22.94 -9.73 -47.78
CA ALA A 174 -23.90 -8.96 -48.56
C ALA A 174 -23.70 -9.28 -50.05
N THR A 175 -24.43 -10.28 -50.53
CA THR A 175 -24.65 -10.55 -51.95
C THR A 175 -25.88 -9.78 -52.43
N GLU A 176 -25.61 -8.79 -53.27
CA GLU A 176 -26.29 -8.49 -54.55
C GLU A 176 -27.83 -8.41 -54.69
N THR A 177 -28.22 -7.25 -55.26
CA THR A 177 -29.16 -7.02 -56.38
C THR A 177 -30.66 -6.79 -56.13
N GLY A 178 -31.13 -5.61 -56.55
CA GLY A 178 -32.21 -5.56 -57.56
C GLY A 178 -33.40 -4.61 -57.36
N VAL A 179 -33.46 -3.59 -58.22
CA VAL A 179 -34.65 -3.04 -58.94
C VAL A 179 -35.51 -1.93 -58.29
N GLU A 180 -35.19 -0.69 -58.67
CA GLU A 180 -36.02 0.26 -59.47
C GLU A 180 -37.54 0.38 -59.20
N THR A 181 -38.05 1.58 -58.86
CA THR A 181 -38.91 2.40 -59.77
C THR A 181 -39.21 3.82 -59.25
N ALA A 182 -39.48 4.68 -60.23
CA ALA A 182 -39.57 6.15 -60.24
C ALA A 182 -40.90 6.78 -59.80
N ALA A 183 -40.88 8.10 -59.54
CA ALA A 183 -41.77 9.16 -60.09
C ALA A 183 -41.68 10.42 -59.19
N ALA A 184 -41.04 11.51 -59.61
CA ALA A 184 -41.59 12.61 -60.42
C ALA A 184 -42.72 13.40 -59.74
N LYS A 185 -42.41 14.56 -59.15
CA LYS A 185 -42.67 15.92 -59.70
C LYS A 185 -42.07 16.99 -58.79
#